data_AF-A0A7S0A7Z1-F1
#
_entry.id   AF-A0A7S0A7Z1-F1
#
_cell.length_a   1.000
_cell.length_b   1.000
_cell.length_c   1.000
_cell.angle_alpha   90.00
_cell.angle_beta   90.00
_cell.angle_gamma   90.00
#
_symmetry.space_group_name_H-M   'P 1'
#
loop_
_entity.id
_entity.type
_entity.pdbx_description
1 polymer ?
#
loop_
_entity_poly.entity_id
_entity_poly.type
_entity_poly.pdbx_seq_one_letter_code
_entity_poly.pdbx_strand_id
1 'polypeptide(L)'
;GFLADIERSLDDRARVALRELPESMATGLLRDCHERGVRNPSAYIFVAARKARPGQLNDTLERLKGDLDDKAIGQLRELPPEQAVRILDELVQNWVQVRNPSAYVSTAVKNFQNNAGGGKGGMGGMGGHHMGFGHGPMGGMGPPPMGDMGPMGFHGNSMGPMGGPMGMGMGMGCMGPMGGPMGGGYGGYGRA
;
A
#
# COMPACT_ATOMS: atom_id res chain seq x y z
N GLY A 1 -19.46 -1.86 -36.23
CA GLY A 1 -18.32 -2.74 -35.92
C GLY A 1 -18.10 -2.55 -34.44
N PHE A 2 -17.96 -3.63 -33.67
CA PHE A 2 -18.33 -3.60 -32.25
C PHE A 2 -17.67 -2.45 -31.43
N LEU A 3 -16.40 -2.11 -31.72
CA LEU A 3 -15.71 -0.99 -31.08
C LEU A 3 -16.37 0.37 -31.36
N ALA A 4 -16.79 0.62 -32.61
CA ALA A 4 -17.48 1.84 -33.00
C ALA A 4 -18.88 1.94 -32.36
N ASP A 5 -19.53 0.79 -32.12
CA ASP A 5 -20.83 0.75 -31.44
C ASP A 5 -20.68 1.11 -29.95
N ILE A 6 -19.60 0.65 -29.29
CA ILE A 6 -19.26 1.09 -27.93
C ILE A 6 -18.92 2.58 -27.91
N GLU A 7 -18.08 3.07 -28.82
CA GLU A 7 -17.69 4.49 -28.85
C GLU A 7 -18.92 5.42 -29.01
N ARG A 8 -19.89 5.00 -29.83
CA ARG A 8 -21.18 5.70 -29.98
C ARG A 8 -22.04 5.66 -28.71
N SER A 9 -21.88 4.66 -27.85
CA SER A 9 -22.57 4.61 -26.55
C SER A 9 -21.88 5.44 -25.45
N LEU A 10 -20.64 5.89 -25.68
CA LEU A 10 -19.91 6.69 -24.70
C LEU A 10 -20.44 8.13 -24.60
N ASP A 11 -20.43 8.66 -23.39
CA ASP A 11 -20.67 10.08 -23.10
C ASP A 11 -19.54 10.97 -23.66
N ASP A 12 -19.85 12.25 -23.91
CA ASP A 12 -18.90 13.22 -24.46
C ASP A 12 -17.61 13.33 -23.64
N ARG A 13 -17.69 13.28 -22.29
CA ARG A 13 -16.49 13.34 -21.43
C ARG A 13 -15.57 12.14 -21.64
N ALA A 14 -16.15 10.95 -21.77
CA ALA A 14 -15.39 9.73 -21.98
C ALA A 14 -14.74 9.73 -23.38
N ARG A 15 -15.45 10.22 -24.40
CA ARG A 15 -14.89 10.37 -25.76
C ARG A 15 -13.74 11.36 -25.82
N VAL A 16 -13.87 12.52 -25.16
CA VAL A 16 -12.77 13.51 -25.08
C VAL A 16 -11.55 12.87 -24.41
N ALA A 17 -11.73 12.21 -23.26
CA ALA A 17 -10.64 11.54 -22.58
C ALA A 17 -9.99 10.42 -23.41
N LEU A 18 -10.78 9.68 -24.19
CA LEU A 18 -10.28 8.63 -25.09
C LEU A 18 -9.46 9.22 -26.26
N ARG A 19 -9.88 10.36 -26.82
CA ARG A 19 -9.18 11.06 -27.91
C ARG A 19 -7.84 11.67 -27.50
N GLU A 20 -7.66 11.93 -26.21
CA GLU A 20 -6.38 12.41 -25.68
C GLU A 20 -5.34 11.30 -25.51
N LEU A 21 -5.73 10.02 -25.69
CA LEU A 21 -4.81 8.89 -25.62
C LEU A 21 -4.28 8.51 -27.01
N PRO A 22 -3.11 7.86 -27.08
CA PRO A 22 -2.67 7.17 -28.28
C PRO A 22 -3.69 6.11 -28.72
N GLU A 23 -3.89 5.96 -30.02
CA GLU A 23 -4.87 5.02 -30.61
C GLU A 23 -4.69 3.58 -30.12
N SER A 24 -3.43 3.15 -29.93
CA SER A 24 -3.09 1.83 -29.39
C SER A 24 -3.63 1.60 -27.97
N MET A 25 -3.61 2.61 -27.11
CA MET A 25 -4.17 2.52 -25.76
C MET A 25 -5.70 2.62 -25.77
N ALA A 26 -6.24 3.56 -26.55
CA ALA A 26 -7.69 3.74 -26.68
C ALA A 26 -8.38 2.44 -27.12
N THR A 27 -7.84 1.78 -28.15
CA THR A 27 -8.34 0.47 -28.62
C THR A 27 -8.18 -0.63 -27.57
N GLY A 28 -7.06 -0.65 -26.83
CA GLY A 28 -6.85 -1.56 -25.70
C GLY A 28 -7.90 -1.40 -24.60
N LEU A 29 -8.18 -0.16 -24.19
CA LEU A 29 -9.19 0.14 -23.17
C LEU A 29 -10.62 -0.22 -23.63
N LEU A 30 -10.96 0.03 -24.89
CA LEU A 30 -12.26 -0.35 -25.45
C LEU A 30 -12.43 -1.87 -25.49
N ARG A 31 -11.38 -2.63 -25.83
CA ARG A 31 -11.39 -4.10 -25.78
C ARG A 31 -11.56 -4.61 -24.36
N ASP A 32 -10.75 -4.11 -23.42
CA ASP A 32 -10.81 -4.52 -22.02
C ASP A 32 -12.17 -4.18 -21.36
N CYS A 33 -12.76 -3.02 -21.70
CA CYS A 33 -14.12 -2.66 -21.27
C CYS A 33 -15.17 -3.67 -21.76
N HIS A 34 -15.02 -4.20 -22.97
CA HIS A 34 -15.93 -5.18 -23.55
C HIS A 34 -15.76 -6.56 -22.93
N GLU A 35 -14.53 -7.03 -22.81
CA GLU A 35 -14.20 -8.33 -22.21
C GLU A 35 -14.70 -8.42 -20.76
N ARG A 36 -14.68 -7.30 -20.03
CA ARG A 36 -15.17 -7.22 -18.65
C ARG A 36 -16.69 -7.10 -18.54
N GLY A 37 -17.41 -6.86 -19.64
CA GLY A 37 -18.87 -6.69 -19.62
C GLY A 37 -19.33 -5.56 -18.69
N VAL A 38 -18.63 -4.42 -18.70
CA VAL A 38 -18.87 -3.35 -17.72
C VAL A 38 -20.27 -2.75 -17.90
N ARG A 39 -21.02 -2.64 -16.79
CA ARG A 39 -22.39 -2.07 -16.78
C ARG A 39 -22.47 -0.62 -17.26
N ASN A 40 -21.43 0.17 -16.98
CA ASN A 40 -21.31 1.57 -17.39
C ASN A 40 -19.96 1.80 -18.09
N PRO A 41 -19.91 1.67 -19.43
CA PRO A 41 -18.65 1.80 -20.18
C PRO A 41 -18.10 3.23 -20.13
N SER A 42 -18.96 4.26 -20.14
CA SER A 42 -18.55 5.67 -20.07
C SER A 42 -17.72 5.98 -18.82
N ALA A 43 -18.19 5.54 -17.65
CA ALA A 43 -17.47 5.76 -16.40
C ALA A 43 -16.14 4.99 -16.36
N TYR A 44 -16.15 3.75 -16.86
CA TYR A 44 -14.95 2.92 -16.91
C TYR A 44 -13.87 3.52 -17.81
N ILE A 45 -14.23 3.84 -19.05
CA ILE A 45 -13.33 4.44 -20.03
C ILE A 45 -12.81 5.78 -19.53
N PHE A 46 -13.64 6.64 -18.93
CA PHE A 46 -13.17 7.91 -18.41
C PHE A 46 -12.12 7.74 -17.30
N VAL A 47 -12.35 6.83 -16.34
CA VAL A 47 -11.40 6.55 -15.25
C VAL A 47 -10.13 5.89 -15.78
N ALA A 48 -10.27 4.90 -16.66
CA ALA A 48 -9.15 4.18 -17.25
C ALA A 48 -8.31 5.11 -18.14
N ALA A 49 -8.95 5.95 -18.95
CA ALA A 49 -8.27 6.92 -19.79
C ALA A 49 -7.51 7.95 -18.98
N ARG A 50 -8.12 8.48 -17.91
CA ARG A 50 -7.42 9.39 -16.99
C ARG A 50 -6.17 8.74 -16.38
N LYS A 51 -6.25 7.47 -15.99
CA LYS A 51 -5.10 6.70 -15.47
C LYS A 51 -4.04 6.39 -16.52
N ALA A 52 -4.46 6.17 -17.77
CA ALA A 52 -3.59 5.79 -18.87
C ALA A 52 -2.87 6.99 -19.51
N ARG A 53 -3.18 8.25 -19.12
CA ARG A 53 -2.56 9.42 -19.73
C ARG A 53 -1.04 9.38 -19.54
N PRO A 54 -0.24 9.22 -20.61
CA PRO A 54 1.21 9.14 -20.50
C PRO A 54 1.84 10.46 -20.03
N GLY A 55 1.12 11.57 -20.16
CA GLY A 55 1.55 12.87 -19.62
C GLY A 55 1.59 12.90 -18.10
N GLN A 56 0.65 12.26 -17.41
CA GLN A 56 0.50 12.41 -15.96
C GLN A 56 1.76 11.98 -15.20
N LEU A 57 2.48 10.94 -15.66
CA LEU A 57 3.76 10.53 -15.07
C LEU A 57 4.81 11.62 -15.21
N ASN A 58 5.01 12.13 -16.43
CA ASN A 58 6.02 13.16 -16.70
C ASN A 58 5.68 14.49 -16.02
N ASP A 59 4.41 14.90 -16.03
CA ASP A 59 3.94 16.10 -15.32
C ASP A 59 4.20 15.99 -13.81
N THR A 60 3.95 14.82 -13.22
CA THR A 60 4.19 14.59 -11.79
C THR A 60 5.69 14.50 -11.48
N LEU A 61 6.48 13.86 -12.35
CA LEU A 61 7.93 13.80 -12.22
C LEU A 61 8.57 15.17 -12.34
N GLU A 62 8.17 16.00 -13.30
CA GLU A 62 8.70 17.35 -13.46
C GLU A 62 8.37 18.23 -12.25
N ARG A 63 7.17 18.06 -11.66
CA ARG A 63 6.81 18.73 -10.39
C ARG A 63 7.68 18.30 -9.20
N LEU A 64 8.05 17.02 -9.15
CA LEU A 64 8.80 16.41 -8.04
C LEU A 64 10.31 16.32 -8.30
N LYS A 65 10.79 16.78 -9.46
CA LYS A 65 12.19 16.66 -9.88
C LYS A 65 13.17 17.36 -8.94
N GLY A 66 12.72 18.37 -8.20
CA GLY A 66 13.53 19.03 -7.18
C GLY A 66 13.61 18.27 -5.85
N ASP A 67 12.66 17.36 -5.60
CA ASP A 67 12.55 16.61 -4.35
C ASP A 67 13.00 15.14 -4.50
N LEU A 68 13.10 14.63 -5.73
CA LEU A 68 13.51 13.26 -6.05
C LEU A 68 14.92 13.22 -6.64
N ASP A 69 15.73 12.28 -6.17
CA ASP A 69 17.05 12.00 -6.72
C ASP A 69 16.96 11.40 -8.13
N ASP A 70 17.96 11.70 -8.98
CA ASP A 70 18.08 11.17 -10.35
C ASP A 70 18.01 9.64 -10.39
N LYS A 71 18.56 8.98 -9.37
CA LYS A 71 18.51 7.51 -9.26
C LYS A 71 17.08 7.00 -9.07
N ALA A 72 16.28 7.66 -8.22
CA ALA A 72 14.89 7.29 -7.99
C ALA A 72 14.04 7.54 -9.25
N ILE A 73 14.31 8.63 -9.98
CA ILE A 73 13.67 8.93 -11.27
C ILE A 73 14.01 7.86 -12.31
N GLY A 74 15.29 7.45 -12.40
CA GLY A 74 15.73 6.36 -13.27
C GLY A 74 14.95 5.06 -13.00
N GLN A 75 14.84 4.70 -11.71
CA GLN A 75 14.09 3.50 -11.29
C GLN A 75 12.60 3.56 -11.63
N LEU A 76 11.96 4.73 -11.54
CA LEU A 76 10.56 4.90 -11.94
C LEU A 76 10.37 4.76 -13.46
N ARG A 77 11.35 5.18 -14.26
CA ARG A 77 11.31 5.04 -15.73
C ARG A 77 11.49 3.61 -16.20
N GLU A 78 12.16 2.77 -15.41
CA GLU A 78 12.30 1.34 -15.68
C GLU A 78 10.99 0.55 -15.40
N LEU A 79 10.07 1.12 -14.61
CA LEU A 79 8.78 0.49 -14.33
C LEU A 79 7.74 0.77 -15.43
N PRO A 80 6.72 -0.10 -15.54
CA PRO A 80 5.54 0.21 -16.34
C PRO A 80 4.92 1.55 -15.87
N PRO A 81 4.51 2.43 -16.79
CA PRO A 81 4.07 3.79 -16.45
C PRO A 81 2.87 3.79 -15.49
N GLU A 82 1.98 2.81 -15.61
CA GLU A 82 0.83 2.63 -14.72
C GLU A 82 1.25 2.43 -13.26
N GLN A 83 2.34 1.71 -13.03
CA GLN A 83 2.85 1.39 -11.70
C GLN A 83 3.67 2.55 -11.14
N ALA A 84 4.47 3.19 -11.98
CA ALA A 84 5.19 4.41 -11.62
C ALA A 84 4.21 5.51 -11.17
N VAL A 85 3.12 5.74 -11.91
CA VAL A 85 2.06 6.69 -11.53
C VAL A 85 1.43 6.31 -10.19
N ARG A 86 1.16 5.03 -9.96
CA ARG A 86 0.58 4.57 -8.69
C ARG A 86 1.50 4.84 -7.49
N ILE A 87 2.80 4.54 -7.62
CA ILE A 87 3.79 4.82 -6.56
C ILE A 87 3.86 6.32 -6.28
N LEU A 88 3.85 7.15 -7.32
CA LEU A 88 3.86 8.61 -7.17
C LEU A 88 2.56 9.14 -6.53
N ASP A 89 1.41 8.57 -6.86
CA ASP A 89 0.13 8.95 -6.24
C ASP A 89 0.13 8.62 -4.74
N GLU A 90 0.61 7.43 -4.36
CA GLU A 90 0.79 7.03 -2.95
C GLU A 90 1.79 7.94 -2.22
N LEU A 91 2.88 8.36 -2.89
CA LEU A 91 3.83 9.32 -2.33
C LEU A 91 3.17 10.69 -2.09
N VAL A 92 2.40 11.21 -3.04
CA VAL A 92 1.70 12.50 -2.91
C VAL A 92 0.65 12.45 -1.79
N GLN A 93 -0.08 11.34 -1.68
CA GLN A 93 -1.05 11.14 -0.58
C GLN A 93 -0.37 11.11 0.80
N ASN A 94 0.84 10.54 0.88
CA ASN A 94 1.61 10.43 2.12
C ASN A 94 2.69 11.50 2.27
N TRP A 95 2.66 12.57 1.46
CA TRP A 95 3.76 13.53 1.35
C TRP A 95 4.18 14.12 2.70
N VAL A 96 3.21 14.44 3.56
CA VAL A 96 3.44 15.03 4.89
C VAL A 96 4.10 14.02 5.86
N GLN A 97 3.88 12.72 5.67
CA GLN A 97 4.42 11.67 6.54
C GLN A 97 5.79 11.17 6.06
N VAL A 98 6.09 11.33 4.77
CA VAL A 98 7.32 10.82 4.15
C VAL A 98 8.44 11.84 4.34
N ARG A 99 9.36 11.53 5.26
CA ARG A 99 10.54 12.38 5.52
C ARG A 99 11.52 12.44 4.34
N ASN A 100 11.62 11.37 3.55
CA ASN A 100 12.50 11.27 2.40
C ASN A 100 11.77 10.63 1.21
N PRO A 101 11.31 11.44 0.23
CA PRO A 101 10.55 10.94 -0.91
C PRO A 101 11.37 10.02 -1.82
N SER A 102 12.65 10.31 -2.09
CA SER A 102 13.55 9.46 -2.89
C SER A 102 13.68 8.04 -2.31
N ALA A 103 13.83 7.94 -0.98
CA ALA A 103 13.95 6.65 -0.29
C ALA A 103 12.63 5.85 -0.34
N TYR A 104 11.49 6.54 -0.22
CA TYR A 104 10.17 5.93 -0.35
C TYR A 104 9.99 5.33 -1.75
N VAL A 105 10.26 6.11 -2.80
CA VAL A 105 10.16 5.65 -4.20
C VAL A 105 11.05 4.44 -4.45
N SER A 106 12.32 4.50 -4.04
CA SER A 106 13.28 3.39 -4.21
C SER A 106 12.79 2.10 -3.54
N THR A 107 12.15 2.22 -2.37
CA THR A 107 11.59 1.08 -1.61
C THR A 107 10.34 0.55 -2.29
N ALA A 108 9.43 1.42 -2.73
CA ALA A 108 8.21 1.05 -3.44
C ALA A 108 8.52 0.33 -4.76
N VAL A 109 9.50 0.83 -5.54
CA VAL A 109 9.97 0.19 -6.78
C VAL A 109 10.49 -1.23 -6.49
N LYS A 110 11.35 -1.39 -5.47
CA LYS A 110 11.84 -2.71 -5.07
C LYS A 110 10.71 -3.64 -4.63
N ASN A 111 9.76 -3.14 -3.84
CA ASN A 111 8.59 -3.92 -3.39
C ASN A 111 7.72 -4.36 -4.57
N PHE A 112 7.59 -3.52 -5.60
CA PHE A 112 6.88 -3.85 -6.82
C PHE A 112 7.61 -4.94 -7.61
N GLN A 113 8.91 -4.79 -7.85
CA GLN A 113 9.72 -5.81 -8.55
C GLN A 113 9.70 -7.16 -7.83
N ASN A 114 9.78 -7.14 -6.49
CA ASN A 114 9.70 -8.35 -5.67
C ASN A 114 8.30 -8.99 -5.71
N ASN A 115 7.21 -8.20 -5.79
CA ASN A 115 5.85 -8.73 -5.89
C ASN A 115 5.51 -9.24 -7.30
N ALA A 116 6.06 -8.63 -8.36
CA ALA A 116 5.81 -9.03 -9.74
C ALA A 116 6.36 -10.44 -10.08
N GLY A 117 7.32 -10.95 -9.29
CA GLY A 117 7.91 -12.29 -9.44
C GLY A 117 7.13 -13.44 -8.78
N GLY A 118 6.00 -13.18 -8.13
CA GLY A 118 5.16 -14.22 -7.53
C GLY A 118 5.66 -14.71 -6.17
N GLY A 119 5.05 -14.21 -5.09
CA GLY A 119 5.20 -14.83 -3.78
C GLY A 119 5.00 -13.89 -2.59
N LYS A 120 3.77 -13.87 -2.07
CA LYS A 120 3.45 -13.75 -0.64
C LYS A 120 4.20 -12.67 0.17
N GLY A 121 3.53 -11.54 0.36
CA GLY A 121 3.38 -10.88 1.66
C GLY A 121 4.66 -10.43 2.35
N GLY A 122 4.94 -9.13 2.26
CA GLY A 122 5.95 -8.47 3.08
C GLY A 122 5.69 -8.64 4.58
N MET A 123 6.55 -9.45 5.22
CA MET A 123 6.93 -9.34 6.62
C MET A 123 8.41 -8.95 6.67
N GLY A 124 8.74 -7.80 6.07
CA GLY A 124 10.09 -7.26 5.99
C GLY A 124 10.31 -6.05 6.90
N GLY A 125 9.78 -6.10 8.12
CA GLY A 125 9.99 -5.10 9.18
C GLY A 125 11.00 -5.56 10.22
N MET A 126 12.15 -6.13 9.81
CA MET A 126 13.28 -6.40 10.71
C MET A 126 14.28 -5.25 10.58
N GLY A 127 14.00 -4.17 11.28
CA GLY A 127 14.79 -2.93 11.25
C GLY A 127 14.79 -2.22 12.58
N GLY A 128 15.07 -2.94 13.66
CA GLY A 128 15.28 -2.38 14.99
C GLY A 128 16.55 -2.97 15.59
N HIS A 129 17.68 -2.31 15.35
CA HIS A 129 18.95 -2.60 16.02
C HIS A 129 18.80 -2.30 17.51
N HIS A 130 18.59 -3.33 18.35
CA HIS A 130 19.06 -3.27 19.72
C HIS A 130 20.45 -3.91 19.73
N MET A 131 21.47 -3.07 19.86
CA MET A 131 22.82 -3.53 20.17
C MET A 131 22.78 -4.23 21.52
N GLY A 132 22.65 -5.55 21.50
CA GLY A 132 22.96 -6.39 22.64
C GLY A 132 24.46 -6.36 22.88
N PHE A 133 24.90 -5.49 23.79
CA PHE A 133 26.14 -5.64 24.54
C PHE A 133 26.03 -6.89 25.45
N GLY A 134 26.02 -8.08 24.87
CA GLY A 134 26.31 -9.34 25.58
C GLY A 134 27.79 -9.66 25.35
N HIS A 135 28.70 -9.19 26.20
CA HIS A 135 29.14 -9.90 27.40
C HIS A 135 29.18 -11.43 27.20
N GLY A 136 30.32 -11.88 26.68
CA GLY A 136 31.14 -13.01 27.15
C GLY A 136 30.50 -14.37 27.39
N PRO A 137 31.13 -15.48 26.96
CA PRO A 137 30.72 -16.82 27.35
C PRO A 137 30.92 -16.98 28.87
N MET A 138 29.83 -17.01 29.63
CA MET A 138 29.87 -17.43 31.03
C MET A 138 30.22 -18.92 31.07
N GLY A 139 31.50 -19.18 31.30
CA GLY A 139 31.97 -20.46 31.80
C GLY A 139 31.26 -20.80 33.09
N GLY A 140 30.90 -22.08 33.22
CA GLY A 140 30.28 -22.61 34.42
C GLY A 140 31.15 -22.36 35.65
N MET A 141 30.53 -21.85 36.69
CA MET A 141 31.05 -21.81 38.05
C MET A 141 29.87 -22.02 38.99
N GLY A 142 30.07 -22.95 39.92
CA GLY A 142 29.02 -23.70 40.59
C GLY A 142 28.15 -22.91 41.57
N PRO A 143 27.15 -23.56 42.16
CA PRO A 143 26.26 -22.93 43.11
C PRO A 143 27.05 -22.51 44.36
N PRO A 144 26.88 -21.26 44.85
CA PRO A 144 27.46 -20.86 46.12
C PRO A 144 26.76 -21.58 47.29
N PRO A 145 27.49 -21.85 48.38
CA PRO A 145 26.98 -22.53 49.56
C PRO A 145 25.94 -21.66 50.27
N MET A 146 24.83 -22.28 50.69
CA MET A 146 23.85 -21.68 51.58
C MET A 146 24.49 -21.43 52.95
N GLY A 147 24.83 -20.18 53.21
CA GLY A 147 25.31 -19.68 54.49
C GLY A 147 24.29 -18.72 55.09
N ASP A 148 23.70 -19.16 56.19
CA ASP A 148 23.03 -18.43 57.27
C ASP A 148 23.34 -16.91 57.33
N MET A 149 22.32 -16.04 57.30
CA MET A 149 22.42 -14.65 57.74
C MET A 149 21.02 -14.02 58.02
N GLY A 150 20.63 -14.11 59.29
CA GLY A 150 19.97 -13.12 60.16
C GLY A 150 18.84 -12.16 59.70
N PRO A 151 17.90 -11.79 60.61
CA PRO A 151 16.84 -10.83 60.32
C PRO A 151 17.32 -9.38 60.51
N MET A 152 17.30 -8.57 59.45
CA MET A 152 17.48 -7.12 59.56
C MET A 152 16.37 -6.36 58.86
N GLY A 153 15.53 -5.73 59.69
CA GLY A 153 15.36 -4.28 59.62
C GLY A 153 14.58 -3.72 58.43
N PHE A 154 13.30 -3.44 58.69
CA PHE A 154 12.53 -2.33 58.14
C PHE A 154 13.40 -1.14 57.68
N HIS A 155 13.36 -0.82 56.38
CA HIS A 155 13.40 0.54 55.85
C HIS A 155 12.49 0.60 54.63
N GLY A 156 11.49 1.48 54.70
CA GLY A 156 10.56 1.71 53.61
C GLY A 156 11.23 2.38 52.42
N ASN A 157 10.80 2.00 51.22
CA ASN A 157 10.24 2.93 50.25
C ASN A 157 9.70 2.17 49.02
N SER A 158 8.40 2.37 48.77
CA SER A 158 7.75 2.39 47.46
C SER A 158 8.07 1.26 46.48
N MET A 159 7.39 0.12 46.65
CA MET A 159 7.17 -0.86 45.59
C MET A 159 6.23 -0.29 44.53
N GLY A 160 6.76 0.00 43.33
CA GLY A 160 5.96 0.14 42.12
C GLY A 160 5.49 -1.24 41.63
N PRO A 161 4.23 -1.41 41.18
CA PRO A 161 3.66 -2.72 40.93
C PRO A 161 4.17 -3.33 39.63
N MET A 162 4.76 -4.52 39.81
CA MET A 162 4.35 -5.79 39.19
C MET A 162 3.99 -5.76 37.70
N GLY A 163 4.86 -6.45 36.95
CA GLY A 163 4.52 -6.95 35.64
C GLY A 163 3.30 -7.88 35.63
N GLY A 164 2.69 -7.90 34.46
CA GLY A 164 1.74 -8.89 33.99
C GLY A 164 1.22 -8.48 32.60
N PRO A 165 0.54 -9.36 31.85
CA PRO A 165 0.39 -10.80 32.04
C PRO A 165 0.85 -11.63 30.83
N MET A 166 1.05 -12.92 31.09
CA MET A 166 1.10 -13.97 30.08
C MET A 166 -0.18 -13.94 29.24
N GLY A 167 -0.05 -13.64 27.95
CA GLY A 167 -1.13 -13.75 26.97
C GLY A 167 -1.24 -15.20 26.49
N MET A 168 -2.16 -15.94 27.09
CA MET A 168 -2.56 -17.30 26.73
C MET A 168 -3.09 -17.36 25.29
N GLY A 169 -2.61 -18.36 24.55
CA GLY A 169 -3.20 -18.78 23.30
C GLY A 169 -4.60 -19.36 23.52
N MET A 170 -5.57 -18.79 22.82
CA MET A 170 -6.89 -19.35 22.47
C MET A 170 -7.14 -18.81 21.05
N GLY A 171 -7.26 -19.59 19.97
CA GLY A 171 -7.90 -20.88 19.86
C GLY A 171 -9.41 -20.71 19.95
N MET A 172 -10.06 -20.21 18.89
CA MET A 172 -11.48 -20.43 18.52
C MET A 172 -11.95 -19.42 17.47
N GLY A 173 -12.81 -19.86 16.56
CA GLY A 173 -13.83 -18.98 15.98
C GLY A 173 -13.83 -18.82 14.48
N CYS A 174 -14.05 -19.91 13.74
CA CYS A 174 -14.76 -19.85 12.47
C CYS A 174 -16.16 -19.26 12.69
N MET A 175 -16.33 -17.96 12.43
CA MET A 175 -17.63 -17.28 12.35
C MET A 175 -17.84 -16.83 10.90
N GLY A 176 -18.91 -17.35 10.30
CA GLY A 176 -19.19 -17.25 8.87
C GLY A 176 -19.63 -15.86 8.38
N PRO A 177 -19.73 -15.69 7.04
CA PRO A 177 -20.22 -14.46 6.46
C PRO A 177 -21.74 -14.35 6.63
N MET A 178 -22.18 -13.44 7.51
CA MET A 178 -23.56 -12.97 7.53
C MET A 178 -23.81 -12.16 6.25
N GLY A 179 -24.70 -12.68 5.42
CA GLY A 179 -25.24 -11.97 4.27
C GLY A 179 -26.01 -10.73 4.71
N GLY A 180 -25.76 -9.63 4.02
CA GLY A 180 -26.58 -8.42 4.07
C GLY A 180 -26.98 -8.01 2.65
N PRO A 181 -28.26 -8.09 2.26
CA PRO A 181 -28.74 -7.45 1.05
C PRO A 181 -28.96 -5.96 1.33
N MET A 182 -28.06 -5.10 0.88
CA MET A 182 -28.36 -3.66 0.83
C MET A 182 -29.27 -3.38 -0.36
N GLY A 183 -30.56 -3.27 -0.03
CA GLY A 183 -31.64 -2.99 -0.94
C GLY A 183 -31.48 -1.68 -1.70
N GLY A 184 -32.04 -1.68 -2.90
CA GLY A 184 -32.15 -0.51 -3.76
C GLY A 184 -33.07 0.55 -3.17
N GLY A 185 -32.66 1.81 -3.36
CA GLY A 185 -33.49 2.98 -3.20
C GLY A 185 -33.33 3.87 -4.43
N TYR A 186 -34.10 3.57 -5.46
CA TYR A 186 -34.34 4.46 -6.60
C TYR A 186 -35.32 5.54 -6.14
N GLY A 187 -34.78 6.69 -5.72
CA GLY A 187 -35.54 7.91 -5.47
C GLY A 187 -35.49 8.80 -6.70
N GLY A 188 -36.52 8.73 -7.55
CA GLY A 188 -36.77 9.69 -8.61
C GLY A 188 -37.62 10.84 -8.10
N TYR A 189 -37.12 12.07 -8.27
CA TYR A 189 -37.86 13.34 -8.27
C TYR A 189 -36.92 14.31 -9.04
N GLY A 190 -37.27 14.99 -10.13
CA GLY A 190 -38.56 15.45 -10.62
C GLY A 190 -38.55 16.98 -10.62
N ARG A 191 -38.71 17.57 -11.82
CA ARG A 191 -39.10 18.98 -12.11
C ARG A 191 -38.07 20.07 -11.79
N ALA A 192 -37.98 21.19 -12.53
CA ALA A 192 -38.67 21.69 -13.73
C ALA A 192 -37.67 22.57 -14.50
#